data_AF-A0A9D0REJ2-F1
#
_entry.id   AF-A0A9D0REJ2-F1
#
_cell.length_a   1.000
_cell.length_b   1.000
_cell.length_c   1.000
_cell.angle_alpha   90.00
_cell.angle_beta   90.00
_cell.angle_gamma   90.00
#
_symmetry.space_group_name_H-M   'P 1'
#
loop_
_entity.id
_entity.type
_entity.pdbx_description
1 polymer ?
#
loop_
_entity_poly.entity_id
_entity_poly.type
_entity_poly.pdbx_seq_one_letter_code
_entity_poly.pdbx_strand_id
1 'polypeptide(L)'
;AQSVRLNTVASNMANAQTVSTTAEDAYRARQPVFAALLGEAGRARAAVQGVRVAAVVESDAAVEQRFMPENPMADEQGYVYLSNVNMVEEMTNMISASRSFQSNVEVMNTSKELLLRTLSLGQ
;
A
#
# COMPACT_ATOMS: atom_id res chain seq x y z
N ALA A 1 -6.23 7.76 -1.44
CA ALA A 1 -6.29 6.29 -1.24
C ALA A 1 -5.17 5.56 -1.98
N GLN A 2 -5.12 5.60 -3.32
CA GLN A 2 -4.11 4.85 -4.09
C GLN A 2 -2.66 5.28 -3.81
N SER A 3 -2.39 6.57 -3.59
CA SER A 3 -1.05 7.05 -3.20
C SER A 3 -0.57 6.45 -1.87
N VAL A 4 -1.48 6.17 -0.93
CA VAL A 4 -1.12 5.53 0.35
C VAL A 4 -0.80 4.05 0.15
N ARG A 5 -1.52 3.36 -0.75
CA ARG A 5 -1.14 1.99 -1.16
C ARG A 5 0.25 1.97 -1.77
N LEU A 6 0.53 2.87 -2.71
CA LEU A 6 1.84 2.97 -3.36
C LEU A 6 2.96 3.20 -2.34
N ASN A 7 2.78 4.13 -1.40
CA ASN A 7 3.78 4.40 -0.37
C ASN A 7 3.98 3.21 0.58
N THR A 8 2.90 2.51 0.96
CA THR A 8 2.98 1.35 1.85
C THR A 8 3.72 0.20 1.18
N VAL A 9 3.35 -0.10 -0.07
CA VAL A 9 3.99 -1.16 -0.86
C VAL A 9 5.46 -0.85 -1.14
N ALA A 10 5.79 0.41 -1.45
CA ALA A 10 7.18 0.84 -1.61
C ALA A 10 7.99 0.66 -0.32
N SER A 11 7.39 0.98 0.85
CA SER A 11 8.02 0.75 2.15
C SER A 11 8.24 -0.74 2.43
N ASN A 12 7.26 -1.58 2.14
CA ASN A 12 7.38 -3.04 2.29
C ASN A 12 8.51 -3.58 1.40
N MET A 13 8.53 -3.21 0.10
CA MET A 13 9.58 -3.64 -0.83
C MET A 13 10.97 -3.19 -0.39
N ALA A 14 11.12 -1.96 0.11
CA ALA A 14 12.39 -1.45 0.60
C ALA A 14 12.93 -2.24 1.80
N ASN A 15 12.02 -2.77 2.64
CA ASN A 15 12.36 -3.56 3.82
C ASN A 15 12.14 -5.07 3.61
N ALA A 16 11.97 -5.54 2.38
CA ALA A 16 11.70 -6.96 2.12
C ALA A 16 12.92 -7.85 2.35
N GLN A 17 14.13 -7.28 2.24
CA GLN A 17 15.40 -7.99 2.40
C GLN A 17 16.11 -7.65 3.73
N THR A 18 15.44 -6.91 4.63
CA THR A 18 16.02 -6.61 5.94
C THR A 18 15.98 -7.85 6.82
N VAL A 19 17.04 -8.00 7.61
CA VAL A 19 17.15 -9.03 8.64
C VAL A 19 17.26 -8.37 10.01
N SER A 20 16.82 -9.07 11.04
CA SER A 20 16.93 -8.64 12.42
C SER A 20 17.47 -9.74 13.33
N THR A 21 17.95 -9.35 14.49
CA THR A 21 18.49 -10.24 15.53
C THR A 21 17.39 -10.91 16.34
N THR A 22 16.18 -10.33 16.38
CA THR A 22 15.02 -10.90 17.09
C THR A 22 13.80 -11.00 16.16
N ALA A 23 12.87 -11.89 16.48
CA ALA A 23 11.61 -12.04 15.76
C ALA A 23 10.65 -10.84 15.93
N GLU A 24 10.83 -10.09 17.02
CA GLU A 24 10.01 -8.92 17.37
C GLU A 24 10.44 -7.70 16.56
N ASP A 25 11.76 -7.54 16.35
CA ASP A 25 12.33 -6.44 15.58
C ASP A 25 12.34 -6.72 14.06
N ALA A 26 11.96 -7.93 13.63
CA ALA A 26 11.88 -8.26 12.22
C ALA A 26 10.78 -7.46 11.53
N TYR A 27 11.09 -6.90 10.36
CA TYR A 27 10.13 -6.08 9.62
C TYR A 27 8.89 -6.89 9.23
N ARG A 28 7.71 -6.35 9.53
CA ARG A 28 6.41 -6.92 9.16
C ARG A 28 5.77 -6.12 8.04
N ALA A 29 5.25 -6.83 7.04
CA ALA A 29 4.54 -6.24 5.92
C ALA A 29 3.36 -5.39 6.43
N ARG A 30 3.26 -4.16 5.93
CA ARG A 30 2.20 -3.22 6.27
C ARG A 30 1.12 -3.22 5.21
N GLN A 31 -0.14 -3.18 5.62
CA GLN A 31 -1.28 -3.18 4.72
C GLN A 31 -2.25 -2.05 5.09
N PRO A 32 -2.60 -1.15 4.14
CA PRO A 32 -3.57 -0.10 4.39
C PRO A 32 -4.99 -0.66 4.34
N VAL A 33 -5.74 -0.49 5.42
CA VAL A 33 -7.17 -0.83 5.52
C VAL A 33 -7.98 0.37 5.06
N PHE A 34 -8.92 0.15 4.14
CA PHE A 34 -9.81 1.16 3.61
C PHE A 34 -11.20 1.01 4.20
N ALA A 35 -11.76 2.11 4.72
CA ALA A 35 -13.18 2.18 5.04
C ALA A 35 -13.91 2.87 3.88
N ALA A 36 -15.02 2.27 3.45
CA ALA A 36 -15.96 2.92 2.55
C ALA A 36 -16.60 4.09 3.30
N LEU A 37 -16.64 5.28 2.67
CA LEU A 37 -17.45 6.38 3.17
C LEU A 37 -18.92 6.06 2.88
N LEU A 38 -19.52 5.22 3.73
CA LEU A 38 -20.98 5.10 3.80
C LEU A 38 -21.48 6.27 4.65
N GLY A 39 -21.47 7.48 4.07
CA GLY A 39 -22.11 8.63 4.69
C GLY A 39 -23.61 8.40 4.77
N GLU A 40 -24.21 8.81 5.90
CA GLU A 40 -25.65 8.83 6.19
C GLU A 40 -26.47 9.59 5.13
N ALA A 41 -26.65 9.01 3.96
CA ALA A 41 -27.55 9.51 2.93
C ALA A 41 -28.48 8.37 2.54
N GLY A 42 -29.43 8.11 3.44
CA GLY A 42 -30.70 7.57 3.00
C GLY A 42 -31.20 8.42 1.83
N ARG A 43 -31.32 7.80 0.66
CA ARG A 43 -31.98 8.36 -0.55
C ARG A 43 -31.29 9.56 -1.19
N ALA A 44 -30.32 9.29 -2.06
CA ALA A 44 -30.32 9.73 -3.47
C ALA A 44 -28.93 9.62 -4.08
N ARG A 45 -28.88 8.94 -5.24
CA ARG A 45 -27.76 8.92 -6.21
C ARG A 45 -26.49 8.22 -5.72
N ALA A 46 -26.21 7.10 -6.39
CA ALA A 46 -24.92 6.41 -6.39
C ALA A 46 -23.82 7.33 -6.96
N ALA A 47 -23.46 8.38 -6.23
CA ALA A 47 -22.29 9.21 -6.49
C ALA A 47 -21.10 8.54 -5.83
N VAL A 48 -20.15 8.09 -6.67
CA VAL A 48 -18.78 7.66 -6.36
C VAL A 48 -18.44 7.69 -4.87
N GLN A 49 -18.67 6.58 -4.17
CA GLN A 49 -18.29 6.45 -2.77
C GLN A 49 -16.76 6.47 -2.67
N GLY A 50 -16.21 7.58 -2.17
CA GLY A 50 -14.80 7.67 -1.84
C GLY A 50 -14.43 6.67 -0.74
N VAL A 51 -13.22 6.12 -0.81
CA VAL A 51 -12.63 5.32 0.27
C VAL A 51 -11.61 6.16 1.04
N ARG A 52 -11.69 6.12 2.37
CA ARG A 52 -10.70 6.74 3.26
C ARG A 52 -9.80 5.65 3.81
N VAL A 53 -8.53 5.99 4.04
CA VAL A 53 -7.62 5.11 4.79
C VAL A 53 -8.09 5.10 6.25
N ALA A 54 -8.47 3.93 6.74
CA ALA A 54 -8.92 3.75 8.12
C ALA A 54 -7.73 3.50 9.06
N ALA A 55 -6.79 2.65 8.62
CA ALA A 55 -5.57 2.32 9.36
C ALA A 55 -4.51 1.72 8.43
N VAL A 56 -3.27 1.60 8.91
CA VAL A 56 -2.25 0.72 8.34
C VAL A 56 -1.95 -0.32 9.39
N VAL A 57 -2.19 -1.59 9.07
CA VAL A 57 -1.97 -2.72 9.98
C VAL A 57 -0.73 -3.50 9.56
N GLU A 58 -0.05 -4.11 10.52
CA GLU A 58 1.07 -5.00 10.26
C GLU A 58 0.58 -6.44 10.10
N SER A 59 1.30 -7.23 9.31
CA SER A 59 0.95 -8.63 9.04
C SER A 59 1.28 -9.52 10.24
N ASP A 60 0.28 -10.30 10.67
CA ASP A 60 0.40 -11.32 11.72
C ASP A 60 1.15 -12.59 11.26
N ALA A 61 1.59 -12.64 10.00
CA ALA A 61 2.31 -13.80 9.47
C ALA A 61 3.63 -14.03 10.23
N ALA A 62 3.97 -15.30 10.43
CA ALA A 62 5.22 -15.70 11.07
C ALA A 62 6.43 -15.22 10.27
N VAL A 63 7.47 -14.86 11.00
CA VAL A 63 8.75 -14.37 10.49
C VAL A 63 9.65 -15.59 10.27
N GLU A 64 10.30 -15.71 9.12
CA GLU A 64 11.19 -16.85 8.82
C GLU A 64 12.53 -16.67 9.54
N GLN A 65 12.98 -17.68 10.27
CA GLN A 65 14.33 -17.72 10.82
C GLN A 65 15.28 -18.45 9.87
N ARG A 66 16.50 -17.93 9.72
CA ARG A 66 17.53 -18.54 8.88
C ARG A 66 18.87 -18.54 9.58
N PHE A 67 19.58 -19.65 9.48
CA PHE A 67 20.92 -19.77 10.03
C PHE A 67 21.91 -19.02 9.12
N MET A 68 22.52 -17.97 9.66
CA MET A 68 23.51 -17.12 9.00
C MET A 68 24.56 -16.63 10.01
N PRO A 69 25.45 -17.51 10.50
CA PRO A 69 26.38 -17.19 11.59
C PRO A 69 27.43 -16.12 11.23
N GLU A 70 27.68 -15.88 9.94
CA GLU A 70 28.59 -14.83 9.46
C GLU A 70 27.91 -13.46 9.33
N ASN A 71 26.59 -13.36 9.58
CA ASN A 71 25.85 -12.11 9.47
C ASN A 71 26.03 -11.26 10.74
N PRO A 72 26.37 -9.96 10.64
CA PRO A 72 26.50 -9.08 11.80
C PRO A 72 25.22 -8.93 12.65
N MET A 73 24.06 -9.20 12.06
CA MET A 73 22.75 -9.14 12.73
C MET A 73 22.31 -10.50 13.28
N ALA A 74 23.16 -11.53 13.22
CA ALA A 74 22.86 -12.84 13.80
C ALA A 74 22.79 -12.79 15.33
N ASP A 75 21.89 -13.56 15.90
CA ASP A 75 21.80 -13.77 17.34
C ASP A 75 22.97 -14.60 17.89
N GLU A 76 23.00 -14.81 19.20
CA GLU A 76 24.04 -15.59 19.88
C GLU A 76 24.17 -17.04 19.35
N GLN A 77 23.12 -17.55 18.70
CA GLN A 77 23.05 -18.89 18.13
C GLN A 77 23.38 -18.90 16.62
N GLY A 78 23.61 -17.75 16.00
CA GLY A 78 23.91 -17.62 14.57
C GLY A 78 22.69 -17.55 13.66
N TYR A 79 21.49 -17.27 14.20
CA TYR A 79 20.27 -17.11 13.43
C TYR A 79 19.93 -15.64 13.16
N VAL A 80 19.31 -15.40 12.00
CA VAL A 80 18.70 -14.12 11.64
C VAL A 80 17.22 -14.30 11.37
N TYR A 81 16.44 -13.25 11.65
CA TYR A 81 15.00 -13.21 11.41
C TYR A 81 14.71 -12.34 10.19
N LEU A 82 14.11 -12.93 9.16
CA LEU A 82 13.84 -12.29 7.87
C LEU A 82 12.49 -11.59 7.89
N SER A 83 12.40 -10.44 7.21
CA SER A 83 11.12 -9.78 6.91
C SER A 83 10.07 -10.75 6.36
N ASN A 84 8.82 -10.65 6.82
CA ASN A 84 7.72 -11.49 6.32
C ASN A 84 7.07 -10.96 5.02
N VAL A 85 7.72 -9.98 4.37
CA VAL A 85 7.24 -9.36 3.14
C VAL A 85 7.41 -10.29 1.94
N ASN A 86 6.31 -10.56 1.23
CA ASN A 86 6.35 -11.27 -0.03
C ASN A 86 6.55 -10.30 -1.21
N MET A 87 7.77 -10.27 -1.77
CA MET A 87 8.08 -9.36 -2.88
C MET A 87 7.18 -9.55 -4.11
N VAL A 88 6.75 -10.77 -4.42
CA VAL A 88 5.91 -11.04 -5.60
C VAL A 88 4.54 -10.42 -5.42
N GLU A 89 3.97 -10.55 -4.22
CA GLU A 89 2.68 -9.94 -3.87
C GLU A 89 2.79 -8.41 -3.85
N GLU A 90 3.83 -7.86 -3.23
CA GLU A 90 4.05 -6.41 -3.16
C GLU A 90 4.24 -5.80 -4.55
N MET A 91 5.02 -6.43 -5.44
CA MET A 91 5.16 -5.96 -6.82
C MET A 91 3.82 -5.97 -7.57
N THR A 92 3.01 -7.00 -7.36
CA THR A 92 1.66 -7.09 -7.94
C THR A 92 0.76 -5.97 -7.41
N ASN A 93 0.79 -5.73 -6.10
CA ASN A 93 0.07 -4.64 -5.45
C ASN A 93 0.54 -3.27 -5.96
N MET A 94 1.84 -3.08 -6.19
CA MET A 94 2.41 -1.85 -6.74
C MET A 94 1.89 -1.60 -8.14
N ILE A 95 1.93 -2.60 -9.03
CA ILE A 95 1.44 -2.49 -10.41
C ILE A 95 -0.05 -2.12 -10.42
N SER A 96 -0.86 -2.82 -9.61
CA SER A 96 -2.30 -2.58 -9.50
C SER A 96 -2.61 -1.17 -9.00
N ALA A 97 -1.94 -0.74 -7.93
CA ALA A 97 -2.11 0.60 -7.36
C ALA A 97 -1.62 1.70 -8.31
N SER A 98 -0.53 1.47 -9.03
CA SER A 98 0.05 2.42 -10.00
C SER A 98 -0.90 2.64 -11.19
N ARG A 99 -1.43 1.55 -11.78
CA ARG A 99 -2.43 1.64 -12.85
C ARG A 99 -3.70 2.34 -12.39
N SER A 100 -4.17 2.03 -11.18
CA SER A 100 -5.34 2.69 -10.59
C SER A 100 -5.10 4.19 -10.36
N PHE A 101 -3.91 4.56 -9.90
CA PHE A 101 -3.53 5.96 -9.73
C PHE A 101 -3.47 6.70 -11.07
N GLN A 102 -2.83 6.10 -12.09
CA GLN A 102 -2.77 6.64 -13.44
C GLN A 102 -4.16 6.87 -14.04
N SER A 103 -5.05 5.87 -13.97
CA SER A 103 -6.42 5.98 -14.46
C SER A 103 -7.21 7.08 -13.74
N ASN A 104 -7.06 7.21 -12.41
CA ASN A 104 -7.71 8.29 -11.66
C ASN A 104 -7.22 9.68 -12.09
N VAL A 105 -5.92 9.84 -12.35
CA VAL A 105 -5.35 11.10 -12.85
C VAL A 105 -5.88 11.41 -14.25
N GLU A 106 -5.98 10.40 -15.12
CA GLU A 106 -6.53 10.53 -16.47
C GLU A 106 -7.99 11.00 -16.43
N VAL A 107 -8.85 10.34 -15.66
CA VAL A 107 -10.25 10.72 -15.50
C VAL A 107 -10.39 12.17 -15.01
N MET A 108 -9.53 12.60 -14.08
CA MET A 108 -9.56 13.97 -13.57
C MET A 108 -9.12 15.00 -14.62
N ASN A 109 -8.11 14.66 -15.44
CA ASN A 109 -7.70 15.49 -16.57
C ASN A 109 -8.78 15.59 -17.64
N THR A 110 -9.41 14.48 -18.02
CA THR A 110 -10.54 14.47 -18.97
C THR A 110 -11.69 15.32 -18.43
N SER A 111 -12.02 15.19 -17.14
CA SER A 111 -13.06 16.00 -16.51
C SER A 111 -12.74 17.49 -16.56
N LYS A 112 -11.48 17.87 -16.29
CA LYS A 112 -10.99 19.26 -16.41
C LYS A 112 -11.12 19.79 -17.83
N GLU A 113 -10.74 18.98 -18.83
CA GLU A 113 -10.85 19.35 -20.24
C GLU A 113 -12.31 19.57 -20.66
N LEU A 114 -13.22 18.67 -20.26
CA LEU A 114 -14.65 18.81 -20.53
C LEU A 114 -15.25 20.07 -19.88
N LEU A 115 -14.85 20.38 -18.65
CA LEU A 115 -15.26 21.62 -17.96
C LEU A 115 -14.79 22.88 -18.68
N LEU A 116 -13.52 22.91 -19.13
CA LEU A 116 -12.98 24.03 -19.89
C LEU A 116 -13.69 24.23 -21.23
N ARG A 117 -13.95 23.13 -21.96
CA ARG A 117 -14.72 23.16 -23.22
C ARG A 117 -16.15 23.68 -23.01
N THR A 118 -16.79 23.26 -21.92
CA THR A 118 -18.13 23.73 -21.56
C THR A 118 -18.13 25.22 -21.25
N LEU A 119 -17.11 25.72 -20.55
CA LEU A 119 -16.97 27.16 -20.26
C LEU A 119 -16.76 27.98 -21.54
N SER A 120 -15.97 27.48 -22.50
CA SER A 120 -15.77 28.16 -23.78
C SER A 120 -17.00 28.18 -24.70
N LEU A 121 -17.93 27.23 -24.53
CA LEU A 121 -19.20 27.20 -25.28
C LEU A 121 -20.24 28.20 -24.74
N GLY A 122 -20.06 28.67 -23.50
CA GLY A 122 -20.95 29.66 -22.85
C GLY A 122 -20.52 31.12 -23.06
N GLN A 123 -19.44 31.37 -23.80
CA GLN A 123 -19.01 32.70 -24.27
C GLN A 123 -19.50 32.93 -25.70
#